data_AF-A0A6I5C650-F1
#
_entry.id   AF-A0A6I5C650-F1
#
_cell.length_a   1.000
_cell.length_b   1.000
_cell.length_c   1.000
_cell.angle_alpha   90.00
_cell.angle_beta   90.00
_cell.angle_gamma   90.00
#
_symmetry.space_group_name_H-M   'P 1'
#
loop_
_entity.id
_entity.type
_entity.pdbx_description
1 polymer ?
#
loop_
_entity_poly.entity_id
_entity_poly.type
_entity_poly.pdbx_seq_one_letter_code
_entity_poly.pdbx_strand_id
1 'polypeptide(L)' 'MSPVYPFDDAATARAVVDERGILVEWNEGARRLLGWAPDDVLAAPAADL' A
#
# COMPACT_ATOMS: atom_id res chain seq x y z
N MET A 1 -15.70 1.60 9.37
CA MET A 1 -16.02 1.84 7.95
C MET A 1 -14.70 1.90 7.20
N SER A 2 -14.52 1.08 6.17
CA SER A 2 -13.37 1.24 5.28
C SER A 2 -13.57 2.50 4.42
N PRO A 3 -12.54 3.32 4.18
CA PRO A 3 -12.66 4.48 3.32
C PRO A 3 -13.02 4.05 1.89
N VAL A 4 -14.08 4.64 1.33
CA VAL A 4 -14.41 4.47 -0.08
C VAL A 4 -13.53 5.44 -0.86
N TYR A 5 -12.55 4.91 -1.59
CA TYR A 5 -11.68 5.72 -2.44
C TYR A 5 -12.35 5.94 -3.80
N PRO A 6 -12.64 7.21 -4.19
CA PRO A 6 -13.39 7.51 -5.42
C PRO A 6 -12.53 7.43 -6.70
N PHE A 7 -11.23 7.13 -6.58
CA PHE A 7 -10.34 6.98 -7.73
C PHE A 7 -10.06 5.50 -7.98
N ASP A 8 -10.11 5.12 -9.25
CA ASP A 8 -9.69 3.79 -9.69
C ASP A 8 -8.23 3.57 -9.27
N ASP A 9 -7.94 2.45 -8.59
CA ASP A 9 -6.60 2.12 -8.03
C ASP A 9 -5.50 2.13 -9.11
N ALA A 10 -5.86 2.15 -10.39
CA ALA A 10 -4.94 2.23 -11.52
C ALA A 10 -4.28 3.61 -11.69
N ALA A 11 -4.87 4.71 -11.21
CA ALA A 11 -4.36 6.06 -11.44
C ALA A 11 -3.40 6.56 -10.33
N THR A 12 -3.36 5.90 -9.17
CA THR A 12 -2.53 6.32 -8.03
C THR A 12 -1.88 5.13 -7.33
N ALA A 13 -0.66 5.33 -6.83
CA ALA A 13 -0.01 4.39 -5.92
C ALA A 13 -0.46 4.66 -4.48
N ARG A 14 -0.91 3.62 -3.77
CA ARG A 14 -1.33 3.71 -2.36
C ARG A 14 -0.67 2.62 -1.51
N ALA A 15 -0.18 3.06 -0.36
CA ALA A 15 0.18 2.24 0.77
C ALA A 15 -0.58 2.74 2.01
N VAL A 16 -1.08 1.82 2.84
CA VAL A 16 -1.72 2.15 4.12
C VAL A 16 -0.90 1.55 5.25
N VAL A 17 -0.68 2.33 6.29
CA VAL A 17 0.04 1.91 7.50
C VAL A 17 -0.87 1.94 8.71
N ASP A 18 -0.66 1.01 9.64
CA ASP A 18 -1.32 1.03 10.94
C ASP A 18 -0.66 2.02 11.93
N GLU A 19 -1.17 2.08 13.16
CA GLU A 19 -0.66 2.96 14.22
C GLU A 19 0.78 2.66 14.65
N ARG A 20 1.32 1.49 14.29
CA ARG A 20 2.69 1.06 14.58
C ARG A 20 3.62 1.30 13.39
N GLY A 21 3.10 1.84 12.28
CA GLY A 21 3.86 2.08 11.05
C GLY A 21 4.04 0.83 10.19
N ILE A 22 3.25 -0.22 10.42
CA ILE A 22 3.29 -1.47 9.66
C ILE A 22 2.39 -1.36 8.44
N LEU A 23 2.88 -1.78 7.27
CA LEU A 23 2.10 -1.84 6.04
C LEU A 23 0.95 -2.84 6.14
N VAL A 24 -0.27 -2.35 5.94
CA VAL A 24 -1.50 -3.15 5.99
C VAL A 24 -2.26 -3.18 4.66
N GLU A 25 -2.00 -2.23 3.76
CA GLU A 25 -2.50 -2.30 2.39
C GLU A 25 -1.45 -1.82 1.38
N TRP A 26 -1.43 -2.47 0.22
CA TRP A 26 -0.59 -2.14 -0.92
C TRP A 26 -1.39 -2.35 -2.20
N ASN A 27 -1.65 -1.29 -2.96
CA ASN A 27 -2.46 -1.40 -4.17
C ASN A 27 -1.60 -1.73 -5.40
N GLU A 28 -2.28 -2.07 -6.51
CA GLU A 28 -1.63 -2.39 -7.78
C GLU A 28 -0.83 -1.19 -8.35
N GLY A 29 -1.27 0.04 -8.10
CA GLY A 29 -0.51 1.24 -8.46
C GLY A 29 0.85 1.32 -7.75
N ALA A 30 0.90 0.98 -6.47
CA ALA A 30 2.14 0.96 -5.68
C ALA A 30 3.09 -0.14 -6.15
N ARG A 31 2.57 -1.34 -6.48
CA ARG A 31 3.38 -2.41 -7.10
C ARG A 31 3.99 -1.96 -8.43
N ARG A 32 3.21 -1.28 -9.28
CA ARG A 32 3.72 -0.78 -10.57
C ARG A 32 4.75 0.34 -10.42
N LEU A 33 4.56 1.21 -9.42
CA LEU A 33 5.43 2.37 -9.21
C LEU A 33 6.75 1.98 -8.52
N LEU A 34 6.70 1.12 -7.51
CA LEU A 34 7.85 0.80 -6.64
C LEU A 34 8.42 -0.60 -6.87
N GLY A 35 7.72 -1.47 -7.62
CA GLY A 35 8.22 -2.77 -8.07
C GLY A 35 8.05 -3.92 -7.09
N TRP A 36 7.67 -3.64 -5.84
CA TRP A 36 7.47 -4.65 -4.80
C TRP A 36 6.10 -5.33 -4.90
N ALA A 37 6.07 -6.66 -4.78
CA ALA A 37 4.81 -7.39 -4.68
C ALA A 37 4.19 -7.18 -3.28
N PRO A 38 2.84 -7.20 -3.16
CA PRO A 38 2.17 -7.06 -1.87
C PRO A 38 2.71 -8.05 -0.81
N ASP A 39 2.95 -9.30 -1.20
CA ASP A 39 3.41 -10.35 -0.29
C ASP A 39 4.83 -10.12 0.24
N ASP A 40 5.62 -9.25 -0.40
CA ASP A 40 6.98 -8.91 0.03
C ASP A 40 7.01 -7.78 1.07
N VAL A 41 5.97 -6.93 1.10
CA VAL A 41 5.96 -5.67 1.86
C VAL A 41 4.87 -5.59 2.92
N LEU A 42 3.79 -6.34 2.78
CA LEU A 42 2.75 -6.39 3.81
C LEU A 42 3.31 -6.97 5.10
N ALA A 43 2.83 -6.45 6.23
CA ALA A 43 3.33 -6.76 7.58
C ALA A 43 4.79 -6.33 7.86
N ALA A 44 5.45 -5.59 6.95
CA ALA A 44 6.75 -4.97 7.18
C ALA A 44 6.62 -3.50 7.63
N PRO A 45 7.65 -2.93 8.31
CA PRO A 45 7.70 -1.50 8.60
C PRO A 45 7.75 -0.68 7.31
N ALA A 46 6.91 0.34 7.19
CA ALA A 46 6.91 1.21 6.02
C ALA A 46 8.20 2.03 5.85
N ALA A 47 8.98 2.19 6.93
CA ALA A 47 10.27 2.88 6.91
C ALA A 47 11.38 2.09 6.21
N ASP A 48 11.17 0.79 5.95
CA ASP A 48 12.15 -0.09 5.30
C ASP A 48 11.95 -0.19 3.78
N LEU A 49 10.97 0.55 3.23
CA LEU A 49 10.67 0.63 1.79
C LEU A 49 11.62 1.56 1.02
#